data_AF-A0A443RNE9-F1
#
_entry.id   AF-A0A443RNE9-F1
#
_cell.length_a   1.000
_cell.length_b   1.000
_cell.length_c   1.000
_cell.angle_alpha   90.00
_cell.angle_beta   90.00
_cell.angle_gamma   90.00
#
_symmetry.space_group_name_H-M   'P 1'
#
loop_
_entity.id
_entity.type
_entity.pdbx_description
1 polymer ?
#
loop_
_entity_poly.entity_id
_entity_poly.type
_entity_poly.pdbx_seq_one_letter_code
_entity_poly.pdbx_strand_id
1 'polypeptide(L)'
;MQTNSVIDKVRVNESLSDVEQNIVKQLLTEFSDRFSTNSTDIGYCDVYKHKIDVDSMYPVTVKPFHMSKLHIDLMQEIINDYINAGLIEPSESDWRAPAFLVMKPHLPKNYDIFDKKNYRLVIDYRELNKKTKADVFPIPLLTASLDRLAGRKY
;
A
#
# COMPACT_ATOMS: atom_id res chain seq x y z
N MET A 1 1.22 26.77 3.36
CA MET A 1 0.76 26.10 2.13
C MET A 1 1.96 25.43 1.50
N GLN A 2 2.21 24.16 1.80
CA GLN A 2 3.38 23.44 1.29
C GLN A 2 3.14 23.03 -0.17
N THR A 3 3.86 23.65 -1.09
CA THR A 3 4.01 23.20 -2.47
C THR A 3 4.84 21.90 -2.48
N ASN A 4 4.19 20.76 -2.23
CA ASN A 4 4.76 19.43 -2.49
C ASN A 4 4.67 19.15 -3.99
N SER A 5 5.56 19.75 -4.78
CA SER A 5 5.54 19.55 -6.23
C SER A 5 6.02 18.15 -6.57
N VAL A 6 5.14 17.32 -7.14
CA VAL A 6 5.47 16.01 -7.75
C VAL A 6 6.70 16.12 -8.65
N ILE A 7 6.86 17.27 -9.31
CA ILE A 7 7.96 17.61 -10.22
C ILE A 7 9.32 17.49 -9.52
N ASP A 8 9.44 17.89 -8.26
CA ASP A 8 10.72 17.89 -7.53
C ASP A 8 11.19 16.46 -7.21
N LYS A 9 10.27 15.49 -7.23
CA LYS A 9 10.54 14.07 -6.97
C LYS A 9 10.76 13.26 -8.25
N VAL A 10 10.44 13.82 -9.41
CA VAL A 10 10.53 13.13 -10.71
C VAL A 10 11.81 13.53 -11.42
N ARG A 11 12.64 12.54 -11.77
CA ARG A 11 13.79 12.75 -12.65
C ARG A 11 13.34 12.77 -14.10
N VAL A 12 13.23 13.96 -14.69
CA VAL A 12 13.02 14.12 -16.13
C VAL A 12 14.32 13.75 -16.86
N ASN A 13 14.22 13.00 -17.96
CA ASN A 13 15.37 12.53 -18.72
C ASN A 13 16.13 13.72 -19.33
N GLU A 14 17.43 13.80 -19.02
CA GLU A 14 18.35 14.86 -19.47
C GLU A 14 18.61 14.84 -20.99
N SER A 15 18.33 13.72 -21.68
CA SER A 15 18.48 13.61 -23.13
C SER A 15 17.35 14.25 -23.95
N LEU A 16 16.27 14.72 -23.31
CA LEU A 16 15.16 15.40 -23.96
C LEU A 16 15.51 16.85 -24.27
N SER A 17 14.99 17.38 -25.37
CA SER A 17 15.09 18.81 -25.69
C SER A 17 14.36 19.67 -24.65
N ASP A 18 14.71 20.95 -24.54
CA ASP A 18 14.05 21.87 -23.60
C ASP A 18 12.54 21.96 -23.81
N VAL A 19 12.09 21.84 -25.07
CA VAL A 19 10.66 21.83 -25.43
C VAL A 19 9.97 20.58 -24.89
N GLU A 20 10.57 19.41 -25.08
CA GLU A 20 10.03 18.13 -24.58
C GLU A 20 10.03 18.09 -23.05
N GLN A 21 11.09 18.58 -22.40
CA GLN A 21 11.14 18.68 -20.95
C GLN A 21 10.04 19.59 -20.40
N ASN A 22 9.74 20.70 -21.09
CA ASN A 22 8.64 21.59 -20.71
C ASN A 22 7.27 20.94 -20.87
N ILE A 23 7.05 20.17 -21.94
CA ILE A 23 5.81 19.40 -22.12
C ILE A 23 5.62 18.41 -20.97
N VAL A 24 6.67 17.67 -20.60
CA VAL A 24 6.62 16.73 -19.47
C VAL A 24 6.29 17.45 -18.16
N LYS A 25 6.95 18.57 -17.86
CA LYS A 25 6.69 19.35 -16.64
C LYS A 25 5.26 19.88 -16.61
N GLN A 26 4.73 20.34 -17.74
CA GLN A 26 3.34 20.80 -17.86
C GLN A 26 2.36 19.66 -17.55
N LEU A 27 2.59 18.48 -18.13
CA LEU A 27 1.76 17.29 -17.89
C LEU A 27 1.78 16.86 -16.42
N LEU A 28 2.96 16.83 -15.80
CA LEU A 28 3.11 16.50 -14.37
C LEU A 28 2.40 17.52 -13.47
N THR A 29 2.36 18.79 -13.88
CA THR A 29 1.64 19.83 -13.16
C THR A 29 0.13 19.65 -13.30
N GLU A 30 -0.32 19.45 -14.54
CA GLU A 30 -1.74 19.28 -14.89
C GLU A 30 -2.37 18.09 -14.14
N PHE A 31 -1.65 16.97 -14.07
CA PHE A 31 -2.12 15.75 -13.40
C PHE A 31 -1.47 15.52 -12.03
N SER A 32 -1.05 16.59 -11.35
CA SER A 32 -0.35 16.49 -10.06
C SER A 32 -1.19 15.79 -8.97
N ASP A 33 -2.52 15.87 -9.05
CA ASP A 33 -3.49 15.20 -8.19
C ASP A 33 -3.53 13.67 -8.37
N ARG A 34 -2.95 13.15 -9.46
CA ARG A 34 -2.97 11.71 -9.79
C ARG A 34 -1.78 10.94 -9.21
N PHE A 35 -0.81 11.63 -8.63
CA PHE A 35 0.40 11.02 -8.09
C PHE A 35 0.37 10.96 -6.58
N SER A 36 0.63 9.78 -6.03
CA SER A 36 0.86 9.61 -4.59
C SER A 36 2.19 10.24 -4.19
N THR A 37 2.15 11.17 -3.24
CA THR A 37 3.33 11.93 -2.79
C THR A 37 4.05 11.31 -1.61
N ASN A 38 3.38 10.43 -0.85
CA ASN A 38 3.91 9.76 0.33
C ASN A 38 3.18 8.44 0.60
N SER A 39 3.66 7.63 1.55
CA SER A 39 3.11 6.28 1.80
C SER A 39 1.68 6.23 2.35
N THR A 40 1.18 7.34 2.90
CA THR A 40 -0.18 7.47 3.43
C THR A 40 -1.11 8.25 2.48
N ASP A 41 -0.57 8.76 1.38
CA ASP A 41 -1.31 9.41 0.30
C ASP A 41 -1.91 8.35 -0.60
N ILE A 42 -2.91 7.65 -0.04
CA ILE A 42 -3.65 6.58 -0.68
C ILE A 42 -5.01 7.16 -1.07
N GLY A 43 -5.36 7.04 -2.35
CA GLY A 43 -6.67 7.48 -2.84
C GLY A 43 -7.82 6.70 -2.20
N TYR A 44 -9.03 7.24 -2.31
CA TYR A 44 -10.26 6.61 -1.83
C TYR A 44 -11.20 6.32 -2.99
N CYS A 45 -11.83 5.14 -2.99
CA CYS A 45 -12.81 4.72 -3.98
C CYS A 45 -14.11 4.32 -3.25
N ASP A 46 -15.16 5.12 -3.41
CA ASP A 46 -16.48 4.91 -2.82
C ASP A 46 -17.46 4.17 -3.74
N VAL A 47 -17.06 3.93 -5.00
CA VAL A 47 -17.89 3.30 -6.03
C VAL A 47 -18.38 1.90 -5.63
N TYR A 48 -17.58 1.16 -4.86
CA TYR A 48 -17.93 -0.19 -4.45
C TYR A 48 -17.41 -0.52 -3.04
N LYS A 49 -18.28 -1.04 -2.19
CA LYS A 49 -17.91 -1.59 -0.88
C LYS A 49 -17.76 -3.09 -1.00
N HIS A 50 -16.52 -3.57 -0.89
CA HIS A 50 -16.24 -5.01 -0.98
C HIS A 50 -16.77 -5.77 0.23
N LYS A 51 -17.54 -6.82 -0.02
CA LYS A 51 -18.02 -7.74 1.00
C LYS A 51 -17.18 -9.01 0.97
N ILE A 52 -16.64 -9.40 2.13
CA ILE A 52 -15.92 -10.65 2.30
C ILE A 52 -16.91 -11.71 2.78
N ASP A 53 -17.17 -12.72 1.95
CA ASP A 53 -18.02 -13.84 2.35
C ASP A 53 -17.21 -14.89 3.11
N VAL A 54 -17.73 -15.32 4.27
CA VAL A 54 -17.12 -16.35 5.13
C VAL A 54 -17.99 -17.59 5.18
N ASP A 55 -17.37 -18.76 5.19
CA ASP A 55 -18.02 -20.09 5.25
C ASP A 55 -18.47 -20.48 6.67
N SER A 56 -18.04 -19.75 7.70
CA SER A 56 -18.31 -20.06 9.09
C SER A 56 -18.98 -18.89 9.80
N MET A 57 -19.97 -19.19 10.63
CA MET A 57 -20.57 -18.21 11.55
C MET A 57 -19.69 -17.90 12.77
N TYR A 58 -18.64 -18.70 13.03
CA TYR A 58 -17.79 -18.51 14.20
C TYR A 58 -16.56 -17.65 13.88
N PRO A 59 -16.27 -16.63 14.70
CA PRO A 59 -15.14 -15.74 14.49
C PRO A 59 -13.80 -16.46 14.60
N VAL A 60 -12.77 -15.90 13.94
CA VAL A 60 -11.37 -16.31 14.12
C VAL A 60 -10.75 -15.37 15.14
N THR A 61 -10.27 -15.93 16.25
CA THR A 61 -9.44 -15.21 17.22
C THR A 61 -8.10 -15.91 17.32
N VAL A 62 -7.04 -15.21 16.94
CA VAL A 62 -5.66 -15.69 17.08
C VAL A 62 -4.90 -14.76 18.02
N LYS A 63 -4.07 -15.34 18.90
CA LYS A 63 -3.29 -14.58 19.88
C LYS A 63 -2.20 -13.74 19.18
N PRO A 64 -1.96 -12.49 19.62
CA PRO A 64 -0.83 -11.69 19.16
C PRO A 64 0.51 -12.40 19.37
N PHE A 65 1.47 -12.17 18.47
CA PHE A 65 2.83 -12.65 18.65
C PHE A 65 3.55 -11.88 19.75
N HIS A 66 4.47 -12.56 20.43
CA HIS A 66 5.38 -11.89 21.36
C HIS A 66 6.38 -11.03 20.57
N MET A 67 6.52 -9.76 20.97
CA MET A 67 7.43 -8.79 20.34
C MET A 67 8.25 -8.05 21.40
N SER A 68 9.42 -7.56 21.01
CA SER A 68 10.23 -6.69 21.85
C SER A 68 9.50 -5.38 22.12
N LYS A 69 9.83 -4.71 23.23
CA LYS A 69 9.25 -3.40 23.56
C LYS A 69 9.46 -2.38 22.43
N LEU A 70 10.66 -2.35 21.84
CA LEU A 70 10.98 -1.53 20.67
C LEU A 70 9.99 -1.75 19.51
N HIS A 71 9.75 -3.00 19.11
CA HIS A 71 8.83 -3.28 18.02
C HIS A 71 7.38 -2.92 18.36
N ILE A 72 6.97 -3.06 19.62
CA ILE A 72 5.64 -2.64 20.07
C ILE A 72 5.49 -1.13 19.93
N ASP A 73 6.48 -0.36 20.38
CA ASP A 73 6.45 1.11 20.32
C ASP A 73 6.44 1.61 18.87
N LEU A 74 7.29 1.05 18.01
CA LEU A 74 7.30 1.35 16.57
C LEU A 74 5.98 1.00 15.89
N MET A 75 5.40 -0.15 16.23
CA MET A 75 4.11 -0.58 15.70
C MET A 75 2.99 0.36 16.12
N GLN A 76 3.00 0.86 17.37
CA GLN A 76 2.03 1.85 17.84
C GLN A 76 2.14 3.16 17.06
N GLU A 77 3.36 3.63 16.78
CA GLU A 77 3.55 4.83 15.94
C GLU A 77 3.00 4.64 14.52
N ILE A 78 3.25 3.48 13.89
CA ILE A 78 2.72 3.18 12.56
C ILE A 78 1.19 3.12 12.57
N ILE A 79 0.59 2.49 13.59
CA ILE A 79 -0.86 2.41 13.74
C ILE A 79 -1.45 3.82 13.90
N ASN A 80 -0.84 4.68 14.70
CA ASN A 80 -1.29 6.06 14.88
C ASN A 80 -1.20 6.86 13.58
N ASP A 81 -0.13 6.70 12.79
CA ASP A 81 -0.04 7.32 11.46
C ASP A 81 -1.20 6.88 10.56
N TYR A 82 -1.55 5.59 10.57
CA TYR A 82 -2.65 5.05 9.76
C TYR A 82 -4.03 5.51 10.22
N ILE A 83 -4.25 5.64 11.53
CA ILE A 83 -5.48 6.22 12.08
C ILE A 83 -5.61 7.69 11.68
N ASN A 84 -4.53 8.47 11.84
CA ASN A 84 -4.52 9.89 11.47
C ASN A 84 -4.71 10.10 9.97
N ALA A 85 -4.22 9.17 9.14
CA ALA A 85 -4.44 9.17 7.70
C ALA A 85 -5.81 8.63 7.27
N GLY A 86 -6.63 8.11 8.20
CA GLY A 86 -7.94 7.53 7.90
C GLY A 86 -7.90 6.18 7.18
N LEU A 87 -6.76 5.47 7.23
CA LEU A 87 -6.59 4.16 6.59
C LEU A 87 -7.20 3.01 7.42
N ILE A 88 -7.19 3.16 8.74
CA ILE A 88 -7.76 2.21 9.69
C ILE A 88 -8.49 2.97 10.79
N GLU A 89 -9.39 2.27 11.50
CA GLU A 89 -10.12 2.82 12.63
C GLU A 89 -10.13 1.84 13.82
N PRO A 90 -10.29 2.33 15.06
CA PRO A 90 -10.56 1.49 16.21
C PRO A 90 -11.84 0.68 15.99
N SER A 91 -11.82 -0.61 16.35
CA SER A 91 -13.00 -1.48 16.24
C SER A 91 -13.12 -2.40 17.45
N GLU A 92 -14.37 -2.74 17.77
CA GLU A 92 -14.71 -3.80 18.72
C GLU A 92 -15.21 -5.00 17.93
N SER A 93 -14.36 -6.02 17.77
CA SER A 93 -14.64 -7.18 16.93
C SER A 93 -14.25 -8.49 17.60
N ASP A 94 -15.09 -9.50 17.44
CA ASP A 94 -14.77 -10.87 17.83
C ASP A 94 -13.71 -11.51 16.91
N TRP A 95 -13.47 -10.90 15.75
CA TRP A 95 -12.46 -11.32 14.78
C TRP A 95 -11.12 -10.65 15.09
N ARG A 96 -10.07 -11.46 15.25
CA ARG A 96 -8.73 -10.99 15.58
C ARG A 96 -7.66 -11.79 14.85
N ALA A 97 -6.86 -11.09 14.06
CA ALA A 97 -5.64 -11.60 13.43
C ALA A 97 -4.42 -10.91 14.09
N PRO A 98 -3.30 -11.62 14.30
CA PRO A 98 -2.13 -11.04 14.93
C PRO A 98 -1.36 -10.20 13.90
N ALA A 99 -0.79 -9.09 14.37
CA ALA A 99 0.10 -8.24 13.58
C ALA A 99 1.53 -8.32 14.11
N PHE A 100 2.50 -8.08 13.23
CA PHE A 100 3.93 -8.02 13.57
C PHE A 100 4.69 -7.13 12.58
N LEU A 101 5.93 -6.80 12.93
CA LEU A 101 6.81 -5.99 12.09
C LEU A 101 7.80 -6.87 11.32
N VAL A 102 7.99 -6.55 10.04
CA VAL A 102 9.03 -7.13 9.18
C VAL A 102 9.92 -6.02 8.66
N MET A 103 11.23 -6.22 8.71
CA MET A 103 12.18 -5.26 8.14
C MET A 103 12.01 -5.14 6.63
N LYS A 104 12.12 -3.93 6.09
CA LYS A 104 12.17 -3.72 4.65
C LYS A 104 13.42 -4.39 4.07
N PRO A 105 13.33 -4.96 2.85
CA PRO A 105 14.49 -5.48 2.16
C PRO A 105 15.43 -4.33 1.75
N HIS A 106 16.71 -4.65 1.51
CA HIS A 106 17.73 -3.72 1.00
C HIS A 106 18.02 -2.50 1.89
N LEU A 107 17.80 -2.60 3.20
CA LEU A 107 18.22 -1.56 4.15
C LEU A 107 19.76 -1.46 4.21
N PRO A 108 20.31 -0.24 4.35
CA PRO A 108 21.75 -0.05 4.60
C PRO A 108 22.20 -0.83 5.83
N LYS A 109 23.46 -1.28 5.88
CA LYS A 109 23.97 -2.07 7.02
C LYS A 109 23.89 -1.34 8.37
N ASN A 110 23.87 -0.02 8.35
CA ASN A 110 23.81 0.88 9.49
C ASN A 110 22.44 1.59 9.61
N TYR A 111 21.36 0.95 9.17
CA TYR A 111 20.02 1.50 9.31
C TYR A 111 19.66 1.70 10.79
N ASP A 112 18.86 2.74 11.05
CA ASP A 112 18.37 3.02 12.39
C ASP A 112 17.25 2.05 12.77
N ILE A 113 17.50 1.22 13.79
CA ILE A 113 16.50 0.26 14.30
C ILE A 113 15.30 0.94 14.94
N PHE A 114 15.42 2.22 15.33
CA PHE A 114 14.36 3.05 15.90
C PHE A 114 13.55 3.82 14.85
N ASP A 115 13.94 3.78 13.57
CA ASP A 115 13.15 4.43 12.52
C ASP A 115 12.07 3.47 12.00
N LYS A 116 10.80 3.82 12.26
CA LYS A 116 9.62 3.08 11.78
C LYS A 116 9.59 2.90 10.26
N LYS A 117 10.22 3.79 9.48
CA LYS A 117 10.28 3.68 8.01
C LYS A 117 11.02 2.43 7.54
N ASN A 118 11.82 1.81 8.41
CA ASN A 118 12.56 0.59 8.11
C ASN A 118 11.73 -0.68 8.27
N TYR A 119 10.49 -0.57 8.77
CA TYR A 119 9.61 -1.71 9.02
C TYR A 119 8.35 -1.67 8.15
N ARG A 120 7.73 -2.85 7.99
CA ARG A 120 6.40 -3.06 7.41
C ARG A 120 5.53 -3.68 8.48
N LEU A 121 4.36 -3.10 8.71
CA LEU A 121 3.30 -3.74 9.48
C LEU A 121 2.70 -4.86 8.64
N VAL A 122 2.73 -6.08 9.16
CA VAL A 122 2.20 -7.29 8.51
C VAL A 122 1.14 -7.90 9.41
N ILE A 123 0.01 -8.26 8.82
CA ILE A 123 -1.09 -8.94 9.51
C ILE A 123 -1.17 -10.38 9.00
N ASP A 124 -1.19 -11.33 9.91
CA ASP A 124 -1.28 -12.75 9.57
C ASP A 124 -2.74 -13.18 9.40
N TYR A 125 -3.24 -13.11 8.17
CA TYR A 125 -4.60 -13.52 7.82
C TYR A 125 -4.75 -15.02 7.51
N ARG A 126 -3.75 -15.88 7.76
CA ARG A 126 -3.82 -17.29 7.34
C ARG A 126 -5.05 -18.04 7.88
N GLU A 127 -5.38 -17.87 9.17
CA GLU A 127 -6.57 -18.51 9.76
C GLU A 127 -7.89 -17.88 9.28
N LEU A 128 -7.88 -16.59 8.96
CA LEU A 128 -9.04 -15.91 8.37
C LEU A 128 -9.28 -16.43 6.95
N ASN A 129 -8.22 -16.49 6.13
CA ASN A 129 -8.27 -16.91 4.73
C ASN A 129 -8.79 -18.35 4.55
N LYS A 130 -8.57 -19.23 5.54
CA LYS A 130 -9.15 -20.59 5.55
C LYS A 130 -10.67 -20.61 5.65
N LYS A 131 -11.27 -19.54 6.18
CA LYS A 131 -12.73 -19.41 6.36
C LYS A 131 -13.37 -18.49 5.32
N THR A 132 -12.60 -17.76 4.52
CA THR A 132 -13.14 -16.90 3.47
C THR A 132 -13.39 -17.70 2.20
N LYS A 133 -14.53 -17.45 1.54
CA LYS A 133 -14.79 -17.97 0.20
C LYS A 133 -13.88 -17.26 -0.80
N ALA A 134 -13.13 -18.04 -1.58
CA ALA A 134 -12.29 -17.47 -2.64
C ALA A 134 -13.16 -16.97 -3.79
N ASP A 135 -13.01 -15.70 -4.14
CA ASP A 135 -13.54 -15.16 -5.40
C ASP A 135 -12.62 -15.58 -6.54
N VAL A 136 -12.99 -16.66 -7.24
CA VAL A 136 -12.21 -17.21 -8.35
C VAL A 136 -12.54 -16.45 -9.63
N PHE A 137 -12.15 -15.18 -9.69
CA PHE A 137 -12.14 -14.43 -10.94
C PHE A 137 -10.80 -14.63 -11.66
N PRO A 138 -10.79 -15.08 -12.93
CA PRO A 138 -9.55 -15.35 -13.63
C PRO A 138 -8.83 -14.03 -13.94
N ILE A 139 -7.70 -13.80 -13.26
CA ILE A 139 -6.75 -12.76 -13.69
C ILE A 139 -6.16 -13.25 -15.02
N PRO A 140 -6.31 -12.49 -16.12
CA PRO A 140 -5.82 -12.92 -17.42
C PRO A 140 -4.30 -13.06 -17.39
N LEU A 141 -3.79 -14.06 -18.11
CA LEU A 141 -2.35 -14.21 -18.31
C LEU A 141 -1.80 -12.96 -19.02
N LEU A 142 -0.60 -12.54 -18.62
CA LEU A 142 0.08 -11.40 -19.24
C LEU A 142 0.23 -11.61 -20.76
N THR A 143 0.61 -12.81 -21.19
CA THR A 143 0.75 -13.17 -22.61
C THR A 143 -0.57 -13.01 -23.37
N ALA A 144 -1.67 -13.55 -22.83
CA ALA A 144 -3.00 -13.39 -23.41
C ALA A 144 -3.43 -11.91 -23.50
N SER A 145 -3.01 -11.08 -22.54
CA SER A 145 -3.26 -9.65 -22.57
C SER A 145 -2.43 -8.93 -23.65
N LEU A 146 -1.17 -9.33 -23.84
CA LEU A 146 -0.29 -8.81 -24.89
C LEU A 146 -0.74 -9.23 -26.29
N ASP A 147 -1.16 -10.48 -26.47
CA ASP A 147 -1.68 -10.99 -27.75
C ASP A 147 -2.92 -10.21 -28.21
N ARG A 148 -3.78 -9.79 -27.28
CA ARG A 148 -4.94 -8.94 -27.59
C ARG A 148 -4.55 -7.54 -28.11
N LEU A 149 -3.40 -7.03 -27.67
CA LEU A 149 -2.86 -5.74 -28.10
C LEU A 149 -2.08 -5.86 -29.41
N ALA A 150 -1.58 -7.04 -29.75
CA ALA A 150 -0.78 -7.26 -30.95
C ALA A 150 -1.54 -6.84 -32.22
N GLY A 151 -0.89 -6.06 -33.07
CA GLY A 151 -1.44 -5.58 -34.33
C GLY A 151 -2.44 -4.42 -34.22
N ARG A 152 -2.72 -3.90 -33.02
CA ARG A 152 -3.50 -2.67 -32.84
C ARG A 152 -2.59 -1.44 -33.00
N LYS A 153 -3.08 -0.40 -33.69
CA LYS A 153 -2.42 0.91 -33.79
C LYS A 153 -3.20 1.93 -32.95
N TYR A 154 -2.48 2.81 -32.27
CA TYR A 154 -3.01 3.94 -31.50
C TYR A 154 -3.21 5.17 -32.39
#